data_AF-N8WR20-F1
#
_entry.id   AF-N8WR20-F1
#
_cell.length_a   1.000
_cell.length_b   1.000
_cell.length_c   1.000
_cell.angle_alpha   90.00
_cell.angle_beta   90.00
_cell.angle_gamma   90.00
#
_symmetry.space_group_name_H-M   'P 1'
#
loop_
_entity.id
_entity.type
_entity.pdbx_description
1 polymer ?
#
loop_
_entity_poly.entity_id
_entity_poly.type
_entity_poly.pdbx_seq_one_letter_code
_entity_poly.pdbx_strand_id
1 'polypeptide(L)' 'MKTSTKYSVCDAATLYKKSRATLYKDIKNGVLSRDHDGPIDFSELLRVYGEPFSGKHSKHTDTSPT' A
#
# COMPACT_ATOMS: atom_id res chain seq x y z
N MET A 1 19.51 2.75 5.06
CA MET A 1 18.40 1.82 5.40
C MET A 1 17.18 2.24 4.59
N LYS A 2 16.68 1.42 3.67
CA LYS A 2 15.42 1.75 2.95
C LYS A 2 14.26 1.31 3.85
N THR A 3 13.73 2.22 4.66
CA THR A 3 12.50 2.00 5.44
C THR A 3 11.31 2.07 4.48
N SER A 4 11.14 1.02 3.67
CA SER A 4 10.01 0.96 2.76
C SER A 4 8.75 0.74 3.58
N THR A 5 7.89 1.75 3.63
CA THR A 5 6.58 1.59 4.25
C THR A 5 5.75 0.68 3.35
N LYS A 6 5.41 -0.51 3.87
CA LYS A 6 4.61 -1.51 3.16
C LYS A 6 3.15 -1.43 3.61
N TYR A 7 2.24 -1.65 2.67
CA TYR A 7 0.79 -1.67 2.90
C TYR A 7 0.19 -2.97 2.38
N SER A 8 -0.74 -3.57 3.12
CA SER A 8 -1.57 -4.63 2.53
C SER A 8 -2.51 -4.05 1.47
N VAL A 9 -3.08 -4.90 0.62
CA VAL A 9 -4.11 -4.47 -0.36
C VAL A 9 -5.31 -3.83 0.34
N CYS A 10 -5.65 -4.30 1.55
CA CYS A 10 -6.73 -3.73 2.36
C CYS A 10 -6.39 -2.33 2.86
N ASP A 11 -5.18 -2.14 3.41
CA ASP A 11 -4.76 -0.83 3.93
C ASP A 11 -4.61 0.19 2.80
N ALA A 12 -4.04 -0.22 1.68
CA ALA A 12 -3.91 0.64 0.50
C ALA A 12 -5.29 1.05 -0.06
N ALA A 13 -6.26 0.13 -0.08
CA ALA A 13 -7.63 0.42 -0.48
C ALA A 13 -8.26 1.50 0.42
N THR A 14 -8.09 1.38 1.74
CA THR A 14 -8.56 2.38 2.71
C THR A 14 -7.86 3.72 2.51
N LEU A 15 -6.53 3.71 2.40
CA LEU A 15 -5.69 4.90 2.29
C LEU A 15 -6.01 5.75 1.05
N TYR A 16 -6.29 5.10 -0.08
CA TYR A 16 -6.59 5.75 -1.35
C TYR A 16 -8.07 5.86 -1.67
N LYS A 17 -8.94 5.40 -0.76
CA LYS A 17 -10.39 5.33 -0.96
C LYS A 17 -10.77 4.62 -2.26
N LYS A 18 -10.08 3.50 -2.55
CA LYS A 18 -10.30 2.64 -3.71
C LYS A 18 -10.82 1.29 -3.25
N SER A 19 -11.56 0.59 -4.11
CA SER A 19 -11.96 -0.79 -3.80
C SER A 19 -10.75 -1.73 -3.93
N ARG A 20 -10.72 -2.81 -3.14
CA ARG A 20 -9.70 -3.87 -3.26
C ARG A 20 -9.68 -4.48 -4.66
N ALA A 21 -10.84 -4.60 -5.30
CA ALA A 21 -10.96 -5.11 -6.66
C ALA A 21 -10.21 -4.23 -7.68
N THR A 22 -10.28 -2.91 -7.53
CA THR A 22 -9.50 -1.98 -8.35
C THR A 22 -8.01 -2.21 -8.16
N LEU A 23 -7.53 -2.31 -6.92
CA LEU A 23 -6.11 -2.56 -6.65
C LEU A 23 -5.66 -3.90 -7.24
N TYR A 24 -6.44 -4.98 -7.10
CA TYR A 24 -6.09 -6.26 -7.71
C TYR A 24 -6.05 -6.21 -9.24
N LYS A 25 -6.97 -5.47 -9.86
CA LYS A 25 -6.96 -5.24 -11.30
C LYS A 25 -5.70 -4.50 -11.74
N ASP A 26 -5.33 -3.44 -11.01
CA ASP A 26 -4.16 -2.63 -11.31
C ASP A 26 -2.87 -3.43 -11.11
N ILE A 27 -2.81 -4.32 -10.11
CA ILE A 27 -1.72 -5.28 -9.93
C ILE A 27 -1.65 -6.26 -11.10
N LYS A 28 -2.78 -6.89 -11.46
CA LYS A 28 -2.84 -7.87 -12.55
C LYS A 28 -2.43 -7.25 -13.90
N ASN A 29 -2.77 -5.98 -14.11
CA ASN A 29 -2.45 -5.24 -15.33
C ASN A 29 -1.03 -4.65 -15.32
N GLY A 30 -0.24 -4.85 -14.25
CA GLY A 30 1.12 -4.31 -14.14
C GLY A 30 1.19 -2.79 -13.89
N VAL A 31 0.07 -2.16 -13.55
CA VAL A 31 0.01 -0.73 -13.21
C VAL A 31 0.63 -0.51 -11.82
N LEU A 32 0.33 -1.42 -10.88
CA LEU A 32 0.81 -1.38 -9.50
C LEU A 32 1.65 -2.63 -9.19
N SER A 33 2.86 -2.46 -8.67
CA SER A 33 3.68 -3.58 -8.23
C SER A 33 3.44 -3.95 -6.77
N ARG A 34 3.63 -5.23 -6.42
CA ARG A 34 3.63 -5.73 -5.05
C ARG A 34 4.79 -6.70 -4.86
N ASP A 35 5.28 -6.81 -3.63
CA ASP A 35 6.30 -7.79 -3.29
C ASP A 35 5.77 -9.21 -3.42
N HIS A 36 6.68 -10.17 -3.55
CA HIS A 36 6.37 -11.60 -3.57
C HIS A 36 5.59 -12.04 -2.31
N ASP A 37 5.86 -11.42 -1.17
CA ASP A 37 5.19 -11.70 0.10
C ASP A 37 3.78 -11.08 0.19
N GLY A 38 3.41 -10.25 -0.78
CA GLY A 38 2.09 -9.65 -0.90
C GLY A 38 1.94 -8.17 -0.54
N PRO A 39 2.76 -7.52 0.30
CA PRO A 39 2.59 -6.08 0.55
C PRO A 39 2.92 -5.21 -0.69
N ILE A 40 2.33 -4.03 -0.73
CA ILE A 40 2.58 -2.98 -1.74
C ILE A 40 3.42 -1.90 -1.10
N ASP A 41 4.44 -1.43 -1.80
CA ASP A 41 5.25 -0.30 -1.36
C ASP A 41 4.49 1.03 -1.41
N PHE A 42 4.75 1.90 -0.43
CA PHE A 42 4.24 3.27 -0.46
C PHE A 42 4.73 4.04 -1.69
N SER A 43 5.95 3.81 -2.15
CA SER A 43 6.46 4.45 -3.38
C SER A 43 5.66 4.04 -4.62
N GLU A 44 5.22 2.78 -4.70
CA GLU A 44 4.38 2.31 -5.80
C GLU A 44 2.99 2.94 -5.73
N LEU A 45 2.41 3.01 -4.54
CA LEU A 45 1.12 3.68 -4.33
C LEU A 45 1.19 5.17 -4.66
N LEU A 46 2.25 5.86 -4.23
CA LEU A 46 2.48 7.27 -4.52
C LEU A 46 2.69 7.51 -6.03
N ARG A 47 3.45 6.64 -6.70
CA ARG A 47 3.70 6.72 -8.14
C ARG A 47 2.42 6.55 -8.96
N VAL A 48 1.54 5.64 -8.56
CA VAL A 48 0.33 5.27 -9.31
C VAL A 48 -0.87 6.15 -8.98
N TYR A 49 -1.08 6.41 -7.68
CA TYR A 49 -2.29 7.06 -7.18
C TYR A 49 -2.04 8.47 -6.62
N GLY A 50 -0.78 8.90 -6.48
CA GLY A 50 -0.42 10.20 -5.95
C GLY A 50 -0.50 10.26 -4.42
N GLU A 51 -0.70 11.47 -3.90
CA GLU A 51 -0.82 11.71 -2.47
C GLU A 51 -2.06 11.01 -1.90
N PRO A 52 -1.95 10.25 -0.80
CA PRO A 52 -3.07 9.58 -0.20
C PRO A 52 -4.06 10.57 0.40
N PHE A 53 -5.33 10.16 0.51
CA PHE A 53 -6.33 10.99 1.19
C PHE A 53 -5.98 11.03 2.68
N SER A 54 -5.59 12.20 3.19
CA SER A 54 -5.21 12.45 4.57
C SER A 54 -6.35 12.13 5.54
N GLY A 55 -6.49 10.86 5.90
CA GLY A 55 -7.50 10.33 6.82
C GLY A 55 -6.82 9.39 7.78
N LYS A 56 -6.13 9.95 8.78
CA LYS A 56 -5.65 9.30 10.02
C LYS A 56 -5.36 7.79 9.90
N HIS A 57 -4.26 7.41 9.26
CA HIS A 57 -3.74 6.05 9.43
C HIS A 57 -2.67 6.08 10.53
N SER A 58 -3.10 5.76 11.75
CA SER A 58 -2.20 5.32 12.81
C SER A 58 -1.38 4.16 12.26
N LYS A 59 -0.08 4.39 12.11
CA LYS A 59 0.89 3.36 11.74
C LYS A 59 0.93 2.36 12.90
N HIS A 60 0.29 1.21 12.77
CA HIS A 60 0.71 0.03 13.53
C HIS A 60 2.01 -0.45 12.89
N THR A 61 3.13 0.13 13.32
CA THR A 61 4.41 -0.55 13.25
C THR A 61 4.36 -1.62 14.34
N ASP A 62 3.95 -2.84 13.98
CA ASP A 62 4.29 -4.01 14.80
C ASP A 62 5.81 -4.17 14.70
N THR A 63 6.51 -3.45 15.57
CA THR A 63 7.88 -3.79 15.92
C THR A 63 7.75 -4.55 17.22
N SER A 64 7.51 -5.86 17.11
CA SER A 64 7.71 -6.79 18.21
C SER A 64 9.12 -6.57 18.80
N PRO A 65 9.27 -6.09 20.05
CA PRO A 65 10.57 -5.98 20.68
C PRO A 65 10.94 -7.35 21.24
N THR A 66 12.16 -7.81 20.94
CA THR A 66 12.83 -8.91 21.66
C THR A 66 13.91 -8.30 22.53
#